data_AF-A0A9P7V9T1-F1
#
_entry.id   AF-A0A9P7V9T1-F1
#
_cell.length_a   1.000
_cell.length_b   1.000
_cell.length_c   1.000
_cell.angle_alpha   90.00
_cell.angle_beta   90.00
_cell.angle_gamma   90.00
#
_symmetry.space_group_name_H-M   'P 1'
#
loop_
_entity.id
_entity.type
_entity.pdbx_description
1 polymer ?
#
loop_
_entity_poly.entity_id
_entity_poly.type
_entity_poly.pdbx_seq_one_letter_code
_entity_poly.pdbx_strand_id
1 'polypeptide(L)'
;MIISDCDESFNYWEPLNLLLRGFGKETWEYSPEFAIRSYSYLIPYCFIAKPFQLFVSSVNLFYIIRTIALCGFTAYGEYSLYKSLKKSYPRTSLAPDIYYLFTTFATGMSHAGVALLPSSFAMNCVTMAISAAITNESAVSALLWFVASGVLGWPFALILAVPYGLQIVVKSRLAQSTQIAFKVAAFTIGLLSLVIAIDYYFYKFIAYVPVNIVAYNVFGSAGEGPDIFGTEPWTYYPLNLILNFNVVFFLGYLGAMANFDTPALNLPLVLWSAIFFKQPHKEERFMYPIYPFICANALIVVDKILAHLTATRLRNFVASALVTVFMVVSVLRTLNLVDKYLAPLKVFNYFEQTSTDKQDASIVNVCVGREWYHFPTSMFLPDNYRLRFAKSGFDGLLPRDFNETLGSVSAATSYLPSDMNNKNQFSSSTVVDISECDYFVDNDGPLSPHDYFLFNDPQWEPVACEKLINPDQERLTLSKFIYIHPSLRLDGDVDYFNFCVLKRRTPQEIV
;
A
#
# COMPACT_ATOMS: atom_id res chain seq x y z
N MET A 1 2.45 6.36 9.93
CA MET A 1 2.44 6.57 8.47
C MET A 1 1.01 6.64 7.97
N ILE A 2 0.76 7.42 6.91
CA ILE A 2 -0.56 7.65 6.30
C ILE A 2 -1.09 6.41 5.54
N ILE A 3 -2.34 6.49 5.08
CA ILE A 3 -2.88 5.67 3.99
C ILE A 3 -2.88 6.57 2.75
N SER A 4 -2.12 6.20 1.73
CA SER A 4 -1.93 7.02 0.53
C SER A 4 -2.67 6.51 -0.70
N ASP A 5 -3.36 5.38 -0.58
CA ASP A 5 -4.02 4.67 -1.67
C ASP A 5 -5.44 4.27 -1.23
N CYS A 6 -6.46 4.70 -1.98
CA CYS A 6 -7.85 4.37 -1.70
C CYS A 6 -8.14 2.87 -1.88
N ASP A 7 -7.36 2.15 -2.68
CA ASP A 7 -7.46 0.70 -2.73
C ASP A 7 -7.01 0.05 -1.43
N GLU A 8 -6.02 0.61 -0.72
CA GLU A 8 -5.67 0.10 0.62
C GLU A 8 -6.91 0.11 1.52
N SER A 9 -7.67 1.21 1.48
CA SER A 9 -8.92 1.38 2.22
C SER A 9 -10.01 0.42 1.74
N PHE A 10 -10.46 0.57 0.48
CA PHE A 10 -11.69 -0.07 0.01
C PHE A 10 -11.50 -1.52 -0.48
N ASN A 11 -10.30 -1.89 -0.92
CA ASN A 11 -10.02 -3.26 -1.35
C ASN A 11 -9.41 -4.12 -0.25
N TYR A 12 -8.88 -3.58 0.84
CA TYR A 12 -8.24 -4.42 1.85
C TYR A 12 -8.71 -4.14 3.26
N TRP A 13 -8.72 -2.88 3.72
CA TRP A 13 -9.21 -2.56 5.06
C TRP A 13 -10.71 -2.79 5.23
N GLU A 14 -11.52 -2.41 4.24
CA GLU A 14 -12.98 -2.57 4.31
C GLU A 14 -13.44 -4.04 4.27
N PRO A 15 -12.95 -4.89 3.33
CA PRO A 15 -13.18 -6.33 3.42
C PRO A 15 -12.61 -6.97 4.68
N LEU A 16 -11.46 -6.51 5.19
CA LEU A 16 -10.93 -7.00 6.47
C LEU A 16 -11.84 -6.60 7.65
N ASN A 17 -12.42 -5.40 7.62
CA ASN A 17 -13.42 -4.95 8.59
C ASN A 17 -14.67 -5.83 8.53
N LEU A 18 -15.13 -6.25 7.35
CA LEU A 18 -16.21 -7.23 7.22
C LEU A 18 -15.83 -8.55 7.93
N LEU A 19 -14.64 -9.09 7.65
CA LEU A 19 -14.22 -10.39 8.21
C LEU A 19 -14.08 -10.37 9.74
N LEU A 20 -13.79 -9.20 10.32
CA LEU A 20 -13.60 -9.03 11.76
C LEU A 20 -14.90 -8.59 12.45
N ARG A 21 -15.59 -7.58 11.92
CA ARG A 21 -16.68 -6.85 12.57
C ARG A 21 -18.04 -7.01 11.90
N GLY A 22 -18.12 -7.70 10.76
CA GLY A 22 -19.39 -8.07 10.13
C GLY A 22 -20.01 -7.01 9.22
N PHE A 23 -19.34 -5.87 9.00
CA PHE A 23 -19.76 -4.83 8.06
C PHE A 23 -18.55 -4.19 7.37
N GLY A 24 -18.78 -3.50 6.25
CA GLY A 24 -17.74 -2.79 5.51
C GLY A 24 -18.16 -2.53 4.07
N LYS A 25 -17.25 -1.95 3.29
CA LYS A 25 -17.45 -1.75 1.85
C LYS A 25 -16.84 -2.84 0.98
N GLU A 26 -17.48 -3.10 -0.15
CA GLU A 26 -17.02 -3.96 -1.23
C GLU A 26 -16.88 -3.16 -2.54
N THR A 27 -15.77 -3.35 -3.23
CA THR A 27 -15.60 -2.87 -4.61
C THR A 27 -16.15 -3.93 -5.58
N TRP A 28 -16.34 -3.54 -6.84
CA TRP A 28 -16.68 -4.49 -7.90
C TRP A 28 -15.65 -5.63 -8.01
N GLU A 29 -14.40 -5.41 -7.59
CA GLU A 29 -13.32 -6.40 -7.67
C GLU A 29 -13.53 -7.60 -6.72
N TYR A 30 -14.32 -7.41 -5.65
CA TYR A 30 -14.76 -8.44 -4.71
C TYR A 30 -16.13 -9.03 -5.04
N SER A 31 -16.84 -8.48 -6.03
CA SER A 31 -18.12 -9.07 -6.47
C SER A 31 -17.87 -10.48 -7.02
N PRO A 32 -18.70 -11.48 -6.66
CA PRO A 32 -18.63 -12.84 -7.21
C PRO A 32 -18.63 -12.91 -8.75
N GLU A 33 -19.18 -11.90 -9.43
CA GLU A 33 -19.17 -11.83 -10.90
C GLU A 33 -17.75 -11.69 -11.48
N PHE A 34 -16.88 -10.91 -10.82
CA PHE A 34 -15.55 -10.58 -11.33
C PHE A 34 -14.44 -11.34 -10.59
N ALA A 35 -14.54 -11.41 -9.25
CA ALA A 35 -13.63 -12.12 -8.36
C ALA A 35 -12.14 -11.93 -8.74
N ILE A 36 -11.69 -10.67 -8.78
CA ILE A 36 -10.28 -10.32 -9.08
C ILE A 36 -9.47 -9.96 -7.83
N ARG A 37 -10.09 -10.03 -6.65
CA ARG A 37 -9.45 -9.92 -5.34
C ARG A 37 -9.66 -11.19 -4.54
N SER A 38 -8.61 -11.66 -3.87
CA SER A 38 -8.62 -12.91 -3.13
C SER A 38 -8.87 -12.63 -1.65
N TYR A 39 -9.81 -13.35 -1.04
CA TYR A 39 -10.01 -13.30 0.40
C TYR A 39 -8.86 -13.99 1.13
N SER A 40 -8.16 -14.93 0.48
CA SER A 40 -6.98 -15.60 1.04
C SER A 40 -5.88 -14.64 1.50
N TYR A 41 -5.73 -13.49 0.83
CA TYR A 41 -4.79 -12.44 1.22
C TYR A 41 -5.11 -11.84 2.59
N LEU A 42 -6.39 -11.76 2.97
CA LEU A 42 -6.83 -11.12 4.22
C LEU A 42 -6.70 -12.05 5.44
N ILE A 43 -6.63 -13.36 5.22
CA ILE A 43 -6.67 -14.37 6.28
C ILE A 43 -5.51 -14.26 7.30
N PRO A 44 -4.24 -14.04 6.89
CA PRO A 44 -3.15 -13.86 7.86
C PRO A 44 -3.42 -12.70 8.83
N TYR A 45 -3.98 -11.60 8.34
CA TYR A 45 -4.29 -10.43 9.15
C TYR A 45 -5.48 -10.69 10.08
N CYS A 46 -6.48 -11.47 9.64
CA CYS A 46 -7.55 -11.94 10.52
C CYS A 46 -7.02 -12.77 11.69
N PHE A 47 -6.08 -13.69 11.43
CA PHE A 47 -5.48 -14.52 12.47
C PHE A 47 -4.70 -13.70 13.50
N ILE A 48 -3.99 -12.67 13.06
CA ILE A 48 -3.25 -11.76 13.95
C ILE A 48 -4.22 -10.87 14.74
N ALA A 49 -5.30 -10.39 14.13
CA ALA A 49 -6.24 -9.47 14.74
C ALA A 49 -7.19 -10.12 15.75
N LYS A 50 -7.72 -11.32 15.45
CA LYS A 50 -8.75 -12.00 16.27
C LYS A 50 -8.42 -12.11 17.77
N PRO A 51 -7.18 -12.47 18.19
CA PRO A 51 -6.85 -12.53 19.61
C PRO A 51 -6.98 -11.19 20.34
N PHE A 52 -6.81 -10.05 19.66
CA PHE A 52 -6.86 -8.72 20.26
C PHE A 52 -8.25 -8.09 20.18
N GLN A 53 -9.09 -8.53 19.25
CA GLN A 53 -10.37 -7.90 18.92
C GLN A 53 -11.28 -7.63 20.13
N LEU A 54 -11.30 -8.52 21.12
CA LEU A 54 -12.15 -8.36 22.33
C LEU A 54 -11.54 -7.43 23.38
N PHE A 55 -10.26 -7.07 23.27
CA PHE A 55 -9.51 -6.36 24.31
C PHE A 55 -9.13 -4.93 23.93
N VAL A 56 -9.24 -4.57 22.65
CA VAL A 56 -8.84 -3.25 22.14
C VAL A 56 -9.92 -2.65 21.25
N SER A 57 -9.91 -1.33 21.09
CA SER A 57 -10.76 -0.65 20.09
C SER A 57 -10.39 -1.05 18.66
N SER A 58 -11.30 -0.85 17.72
CA SER A 58 -11.06 -1.08 16.29
C SER A 58 -9.90 -0.24 15.74
N VAL A 59 -9.73 1.00 16.21
CA VAL A 59 -8.57 1.86 15.87
C VAL A 59 -7.26 1.24 16.37
N ASN A 60 -7.23 0.74 17.59
CA ASN A 60 -6.04 0.05 18.11
C ASN A 60 -5.77 -1.26 17.36
N LEU A 61 -6.81 -1.97 16.94
CA LEU A 61 -6.69 -3.16 16.10
C LEU A 61 -6.03 -2.85 14.75
N PHE A 62 -6.43 -1.74 14.11
CA PHE A 62 -5.80 -1.20 12.90
C PHE A 62 -4.29 -0.99 13.10
N TYR A 63 -3.88 -0.33 14.20
CA TYR A 63 -2.46 -0.11 14.49
C TYR A 63 -1.71 -1.38 14.87
N ILE A 64 -2.36 -2.34 15.53
CA ILE A 64 -1.79 -3.67 15.84
C ILE A 64 -1.47 -4.42 14.55
N ILE A 65 -2.40 -4.47 13.59
CA ILE A 65 -2.17 -5.11 12.29
C ILE A 65 -1.00 -4.44 11.57
N ARG A 66 -0.98 -3.10 11.51
CA ARG A 66 0.12 -2.36 10.86
C ARG A 66 1.47 -2.59 11.52
N THR A 67 1.52 -2.64 12.85
CA THR A 67 2.78 -2.76 13.59
C THR A 67 3.29 -4.20 13.63
N ILE A 68 2.43 -5.17 13.98
CA ILE A 68 2.85 -6.56 14.19
C ILE A 68 2.93 -7.31 12.86
N ALA A 69 1.90 -7.20 12.01
CA ALA A 69 1.85 -7.98 10.77
C ALA A 69 2.69 -7.33 9.66
N LEU A 70 2.39 -6.08 9.32
CA LEU A 70 2.98 -5.41 8.15
C LEU A 70 4.40 -4.94 8.42
N CYS A 71 4.58 -4.08 9.43
CA CYS A 71 5.90 -3.57 9.81
C CYS A 71 6.80 -4.70 10.34
N GLY A 72 6.25 -5.63 11.12
CA GLY A 72 6.98 -6.80 11.61
C GLY A 72 7.53 -7.69 10.49
N PHE A 73 6.73 -7.97 9.45
CA PHE A 73 7.22 -8.74 8.30
C PHE A 73 8.28 -7.95 7.51
N THR A 74 8.10 -6.64 7.34
CA THR A 74 9.08 -5.78 6.70
C THR A 74 10.42 -5.77 7.44
N ALA A 75 10.40 -5.50 8.75
CA ALA A 75 11.59 -5.49 9.59
C ALA A 75 12.31 -6.86 9.58
N TYR A 76 11.53 -7.96 9.61
CA TYR A 76 12.08 -9.31 9.49
C TYR A 76 12.73 -9.57 8.13
N GLY A 77 12.11 -9.11 7.04
CA GLY A 77 12.66 -9.19 5.68
C GLY A 77 13.96 -8.41 5.53
N GLU A 78 13.97 -7.15 5.97
CA GLU A 78 15.14 -6.28 5.96
C GLU A 78 16.31 -6.89 6.73
N TYR A 79 16.04 -7.37 7.96
CA TYR A 79 17.04 -8.02 8.80
C TYR A 79 17.55 -9.33 8.20
N SER A 80 16.67 -10.14 7.61
CA SER A 80 17.05 -11.41 6.97
C SER A 80 18.00 -11.17 5.80
N LEU A 81 17.65 -10.23 4.90
CA LEU A 81 18.50 -9.87 3.78
C LEU A 81 19.82 -9.23 4.24
N TYR A 82 19.79 -8.35 5.25
CA TYR A 82 21.00 -7.82 5.87
C TYR A 82 21.92 -8.94 6.37
N LYS A 83 21.39 -9.92 7.11
CA LYS A 83 22.17 -11.06 7.62
C LYS A 83 22.79 -11.88 6.49
N SER A 84 22.04 -12.14 5.43
CA SER A 84 22.54 -12.83 4.23
C SER A 84 23.66 -12.05 3.54
N LEU A 85 23.50 -10.73 3.37
CA LEU A 85 24.53 -9.85 2.82
C LEU A 85 25.79 -9.84 3.71
N LYS A 86 25.63 -9.76 5.03
CA LYS A 86 26.74 -9.82 5.99
C LYS A 86 27.56 -11.11 5.89
N LYS A 87 26.93 -12.21 5.46
CA LYS A 87 27.59 -13.50 5.22
C LYS A 87 28.32 -13.53 3.88
N SER A 88 27.75 -12.92 2.84
CA SER A 88 28.31 -12.94 1.48
C SER A 88 29.42 -11.92 1.23
N TYR A 89 29.55 -10.89 2.07
CA TYR A 89 30.59 -9.86 1.97
C TYR A 89 31.74 -10.08 2.97
N PRO A 90 32.97 -9.62 2.68
CA PRO A 90 34.07 -9.65 3.64
C PRO A 90 33.72 -8.94 4.94
N ARG A 91 34.19 -9.46 6.09
CA ARG A 91 33.89 -8.88 7.42
C ARG A 91 34.32 -7.42 7.59
N THR A 92 35.28 -6.97 6.77
CA THR A 92 35.80 -5.61 6.75
C THR A 92 34.96 -4.64 5.92
N SER A 93 34.03 -5.13 5.09
CA SER A 93 33.12 -4.28 4.32
C SER A 93 32.06 -3.68 5.23
N LEU A 94 31.84 -2.37 5.08
CA LEU A 94 30.75 -1.62 5.72
C LEU A 94 29.46 -1.66 4.90
N ALA A 95 29.50 -2.21 3.68
CA ALA A 95 28.40 -2.09 2.73
C ALA A 95 27.11 -2.80 3.19
N PRO A 96 27.14 -3.99 3.81
CA PRO A 96 25.93 -4.59 4.40
C PRO A 96 25.29 -3.73 5.49
N ASP A 97 26.11 -3.11 6.36
CA ASP A 97 25.62 -2.24 7.43
C ASP A 97 24.96 -0.98 6.84
N ILE A 98 25.56 -0.40 5.80
CA ILE A 98 25.02 0.75 5.07
C ILE A 98 23.70 0.38 4.36
N TYR A 99 23.60 -0.80 3.74
CA TYR A 99 22.34 -1.29 3.15
C TYR A 99 21.22 -1.35 4.18
N TYR A 100 21.51 -1.87 5.38
CA TYR A 100 20.52 -1.96 6.45
C TYR A 100 20.00 -0.57 6.82
N LEU A 101 20.89 0.42 6.93
CA LEU A 101 20.50 1.81 7.16
C LEU A 101 19.73 2.42 5.96
N PHE A 102 20.10 2.08 4.73
CA PHE A 102 19.35 2.54 3.54
C PHE A 102 17.92 2.05 3.55
N THR A 103 17.68 0.76 3.81
CA THR A 103 16.33 0.22 3.82
C THR A 103 15.52 0.75 5.02
N THR A 104 16.09 0.76 6.22
CA THR A 104 15.38 1.21 7.44
C THR A 104 14.95 2.67 7.39
N PHE A 105 15.76 3.56 6.82
CA PHE A 105 15.46 4.99 6.78
C PHE A 105 14.82 5.46 5.48
N ALA A 106 14.76 4.63 4.42
CA ALA A 106 14.15 5.03 3.15
C ALA A 106 12.69 5.44 3.35
N THR A 107 12.33 6.62 2.82
CA THR A 107 10.92 7.07 2.84
C THR A 107 10.04 6.07 2.11
N GLY A 108 10.49 5.53 0.97
CA GLY A 108 9.81 4.47 0.21
C GLY A 108 9.44 3.27 1.09
N MET A 109 10.41 2.73 1.82
CA MET A 109 10.19 1.59 2.72
C MET A 109 9.24 1.95 3.88
N SER A 110 9.26 3.20 4.37
CA SER A 110 8.45 3.62 5.51
C SER A 110 6.93 3.60 5.28
N HIS A 111 6.45 3.88 4.06
CA HIS A 111 5.02 3.67 3.71
C HIS A 111 4.76 2.31 3.09
N ALA A 112 5.63 1.81 2.23
CA ALA A 112 5.44 0.49 1.63
C ALA A 112 5.37 -0.62 2.70
N GLY A 113 6.20 -0.54 3.74
CA GLY A 113 6.30 -1.55 4.78
C GLY A 113 5.11 -1.64 5.75
N VAL A 114 4.20 -0.67 5.72
CA VAL A 114 3.03 -0.60 6.61
C VAL A 114 1.70 -0.56 5.87
N ALA A 115 1.72 -0.57 4.53
CA ALA A 115 0.52 -0.58 3.71
C ALA A 115 -0.07 -2.00 3.62
N LEU A 116 -1.38 -2.12 3.82
CA LEU A 116 -2.13 -3.36 3.65
C LEU A 116 -2.41 -3.59 2.15
N LEU A 117 -1.34 -3.78 1.37
CA LEU A 117 -1.40 -3.95 -0.08
C LEU A 117 -0.70 -5.24 -0.51
N PRO A 118 -1.19 -5.94 -1.55
CA PRO A 118 -0.51 -7.13 -2.06
C PRO A 118 0.87 -6.82 -2.65
N SER A 119 1.10 -5.60 -3.14
CA SER A 119 2.43 -5.15 -3.59
C SER A 119 3.43 -5.03 -2.42
N SER A 120 2.99 -4.60 -1.24
CA SER A 120 3.80 -4.58 -0.01
C SER A 120 4.11 -5.99 0.48
N PHE A 121 3.14 -6.90 0.42
CA PHE A 121 3.39 -8.32 0.72
C PHE A 121 4.38 -8.93 -0.29
N ALA A 122 4.21 -8.65 -1.58
CA ALA A 122 5.11 -9.09 -2.64
C ALA A 122 6.53 -8.56 -2.43
N MET A 123 6.69 -7.28 -2.06
CA MET A 123 7.98 -6.68 -1.69
C MET A 123 8.68 -7.47 -0.59
N ASN A 124 7.96 -7.82 0.47
CA ASN A 124 8.54 -8.57 1.60
C ASN A 124 8.90 -10.01 1.22
N CYS A 125 8.06 -10.69 0.46
CA CYS A 125 8.39 -12.02 -0.09
C CYS A 125 9.60 -11.96 -1.03
N VAL A 126 9.68 -10.96 -1.90
CA VAL A 126 10.84 -10.74 -2.79
C VAL A 126 12.11 -10.47 -1.97
N THR A 127 12.02 -9.69 -0.89
CA THR A 127 13.14 -9.46 0.04
C THR A 127 13.65 -10.79 0.62
N MET A 128 12.75 -11.65 1.07
CA MET A 128 13.07 -13.00 1.56
C MET A 128 13.66 -13.90 0.46
N ALA A 129 13.14 -13.78 -0.77
CA ALA A 129 13.65 -14.53 -1.91
C ALA A 129 15.10 -14.15 -2.23
N ILE A 130 15.41 -12.84 -2.28
CA ILE A 130 16.77 -12.32 -2.48
C ILE A 130 17.68 -12.76 -1.33
N SER A 131 17.20 -12.71 -0.09
CA SER A 131 17.94 -13.15 1.09
C SER A 131 18.42 -14.60 0.96
N ALA A 132 17.56 -15.50 0.47
CA ALA A 132 17.91 -16.89 0.22
C ALA A 132 18.77 -17.08 -1.04
N ALA A 133 18.57 -16.25 -2.06
CA ALA A 133 19.31 -16.32 -3.33
C ALA A 133 20.79 -15.91 -3.17
N ILE A 134 21.07 -14.87 -2.37
CA ILE A 134 22.41 -14.28 -2.22
C ILE A 134 23.41 -15.22 -1.52
N THR A 135 22.96 -16.03 -0.56
CA THR A 135 23.84 -16.99 0.12
C THR A 135 24.09 -18.25 -0.71
N ASN A 136 23.34 -18.44 -1.81
CA ASN A 136 23.30 -19.66 -2.63
C ASN A 136 23.03 -20.94 -1.83
N GLU A 137 22.46 -20.84 -0.61
CA GLU A 137 22.24 -21.99 0.26
C GLU A 137 21.05 -22.84 -0.19
N SER A 138 19.98 -22.20 -0.68
CA SER A 138 18.77 -22.91 -1.12
C SER A 138 18.04 -22.18 -2.23
N ALA A 139 18.30 -22.59 -3.47
CA ALA A 139 17.57 -22.15 -4.65
C ALA A 139 16.06 -22.44 -4.54
N VAL A 140 15.69 -23.56 -3.90
CA VAL A 140 14.29 -23.90 -3.64
C VAL A 140 13.66 -22.83 -2.76
N SER A 141 14.27 -22.49 -1.61
CA SER A 141 13.71 -21.51 -0.69
C SER A 141 13.50 -20.14 -1.34
N ALA A 142 14.44 -19.67 -2.15
CA ALA A 142 14.30 -18.42 -2.89
C ALA A 142 13.10 -18.47 -3.87
N LEU A 143 12.98 -19.55 -4.64
CA LEU A 143 11.87 -19.73 -5.57
C LEU A 143 10.51 -19.89 -4.87
N LEU A 144 10.43 -20.52 -3.69
CA LEU A 144 9.19 -20.61 -2.92
C LEU A 144 8.69 -19.22 -2.50
N TRP A 145 9.60 -18.34 -2.08
CA TRP A 145 9.25 -16.96 -1.73
C TRP A 145 8.81 -16.14 -2.93
N PHE A 146 9.46 -16.32 -4.09
CA PHE A 146 8.98 -15.72 -5.34
C PHE A 146 7.58 -16.21 -5.70
N VAL A 147 7.30 -17.51 -5.58
CA VAL A 147 5.95 -18.07 -5.81
C VAL A 147 4.94 -17.47 -4.83
N ALA A 148 5.26 -17.38 -3.55
CA ALA A 148 4.40 -16.76 -2.54
C ALA A 148 4.09 -15.28 -2.88
N SER A 149 5.10 -14.53 -3.35
CA SER A 149 4.94 -13.13 -3.76
C SER A 149 3.89 -12.95 -4.87
N GLY A 150 3.82 -13.91 -5.80
CA GLY A 150 2.91 -13.89 -6.94
C GLY A 150 1.53 -14.44 -6.63
N VAL A 151 1.47 -15.58 -5.94
CA VAL A 151 0.21 -16.31 -5.72
C VAL A 151 -0.62 -15.68 -4.61
N LEU A 152 -0.01 -15.26 -3.50
CA LEU A 152 -0.71 -14.62 -2.37
C LEU A 152 -0.67 -13.09 -2.42
N GLY A 153 0.43 -12.54 -2.93
CA GLY A 153 0.58 -11.09 -3.10
C GLY A 153 -0.02 -10.66 -4.43
N TRP A 154 0.87 -10.37 -5.38
CA TRP A 154 0.50 -9.77 -6.65
C TRP A 154 1.11 -10.56 -7.82
N PRO A 155 0.31 -11.14 -8.73
CA PRO A 155 0.80 -12.12 -9.71
C PRO A 155 1.89 -11.60 -10.64
N PHE A 156 1.90 -10.29 -10.92
CA PHE A 156 2.93 -9.66 -11.74
C PHE A 156 4.33 -9.76 -11.12
N ALA A 157 4.44 -9.84 -9.78
CA ALA A 157 5.71 -10.00 -9.08
C ALA A 157 6.47 -11.29 -9.47
N LEU A 158 5.79 -12.31 -10.03
CA LEU A 158 6.45 -13.53 -10.53
C LEU A 158 7.51 -13.24 -11.59
N ILE A 159 7.39 -12.15 -12.34
CA ILE A 159 8.40 -11.77 -13.34
C ILE A 159 9.78 -11.51 -12.71
N LEU A 160 9.83 -11.08 -11.45
CA LEU A 160 11.07 -10.83 -10.71
C LEU A 160 11.84 -12.13 -10.42
N ALA A 161 11.17 -13.28 -10.48
CA ALA A 161 11.80 -14.60 -10.31
C ALA A 161 12.59 -15.03 -11.56
N VAL A 162 12.25 -14.49 -12.73
CA VAL A 162 12.77 -14.96 -14.03
C VAL A 162 14.29 -14.89 -14.10
N PRO A 163 14.96 -13.76 -13.76
CA PRO A 163 16.42 -13.71 -13.82
C PRO A 163 17.11 -14.76 -12.94
N TYR A 164 16.60 -14.99 -11.73
CA TYR A 164 17.16 -15.98 -10.81
C TYR A 164 16.89 -17.41 -11.29
N GLY A 165 15.69 -17.69 -11.78
CA GLY A 165 15.33 -18.98 -12.38
C GLY A 165 16.22 -19.34 -13.57
N LEU A 166 16.44 -18.38 -14.48
CA LEU A 166 17.37 -18.56 -15.61
C LEU A 166 18.80 -18.81 -15.15
N GLN A 167 19.27 -18.07 -14.13
CA GLN A 167 20.58 -18.30 -13.55
C GLN A 167 20.74 -19.73 -13.00
N ILE A 168 19.71 -20.28 -12.35
CA ILE A 168 19.73 -21.67 -11.87
C ILE A 168 19.83 -22.63 -13.06
N VAL A 169 18.99 -22.46 -14.09
CA VAL A 169 18.99 -23.35 -15.26
C VAL A 169 20.36 -23.36 -15.95
N VAL A 170 21.02 -22.20 -16.06
CA VAL A 170 22.33 -22.07 -16.70
C VAL A 170 23.46 -22.65 -15.84
N LYS A 171 23.42 -22.45 -14.51
CA LYS A 171 24.52 -22.83 -13.60
C LYS A 171 24.40 -24.23 -13.01
N SER A 172 23.20 -24.83 -12.97
CA SER A 172 22.94 -26.13 -12.36
C SER A 172 22.89 -27.27 -13.38
N ARG A 173 23.23 -28.49 -12.93
CA ARG A 173 23.06 -29.70 -13.75
C ARG A 173 21.56 -29.95 -14.01
N LEU A 174 21.23 -30.52 -15.17
CA LEU A 174 19.83 -30.80 -15.54
C LEU A 174 19.06 -31.54 -14.44
N ALA A 175 19.63 -32.60 -13.87
CA ALA A 175 18.97 -33.36 -12.79
C ALA A 175 18.67 -32.50 -11.54
N GLN A 176 19.57 -31.58 -11.18
CA GLN A 176 19.38 -30.67 -10.05
C GLN A 176 18.28 -29.65 -10.36
N SER A 177 18.31 -29.06 -11.56
CA SER A 177 17.28 -28.13 -12.03
C SER A 177 15.90 -28.78 -12.07
N THR A 178 15.80 -30.04 -12.52
CA THR A 178 14.55 -30.81 -12.52
C THR A 178 14.04 -31.07 -11.10
N GLN A 179 14.91 -31.43 -10.15
CA GLN A 179 14.51 -31.63 -8.75
C GLN A 179 14.01 -30.32 -8.11
N ILE A 180 14.68 -29.19 -8.39
CA ILE A 180 14.22 -27.87 -7.94
C ILE A 180 12.86 -27.56 -8.54
N ALA A 181 12.69 -27.73 -9.85
CA ALA A 181 11.43 -27.50 -10.55
C ALA A 181 10.29 -28.34 -9.97
N PHE A 182 10.51 -29.63 -9.70
CA PHE A 182 9.50 -30.49 -9.09
C PHE A 182 9.06 -29.99 -7.70
N LYS A 183 10.01 -29.60 -6.83
CA LYS A 183 9.71 -29.07 -5.50
C LYS A 183 8.94 -27.76 -5.56
N VAL A 184 9.34 -26.86 -6.45
CA VAL A 184 8.67 -25.57 -6.66
C VAL A 184 7.27 -25.78 -7.24
N ALA A 185 7.11 -26.68 -8.20
CA ALA A 185 5.80 -27.03 -8.77
C ALA A 185 4.87 -27.63 -7.71
N ALA A 186 5.35 -28.59 -6.90
CA ALA A 186 4.56 -29.18 -5.82
C ALA A 186 4.09 -28.12 -4.80
N PHE A 187 4.98 -27.21 -4.39
CA PHE A 187 4.61 -26.10 -3.52
C PHE A 187 3.60 -25.15 -4.18
N THR A 188 3.81 -24.80 -5.45
CA THR A 188 2.91 -23.90 -6.20
C THR A 188 1.50 -24.49 -6.29
N ILE A 189 1.39 -25.79 -6.62
CA ILE A 189 0.10 -26.50 -6.68
C ILE A 189 -0.55 -26.51 -5.31
N GLY A 190 0.19 -26.85 -4.25
CA GLY A 190 -0.33 -26.84 -2.88
C GLY A 190 -0.83 -25.45 -2.44
N LEU A 191 -0.06 -24.40 -2.72
CA LEU A 191 -0.42 -23.02 -2.37
C LEU A 191 -1.64 -22.54 -3.16
N LEU A 192 -1.69 -22.78 -4.48
CA LEU A 192 -2.85 -22.46 -5.30
C LEU A 192 -4.10 -23.22 -4.83
N SER A 193 -3.95 -24.49 -4.45
CA SER A 193 -5.07 -25.29 -3.95
C SER A 193 -5.61 -24.72 -2.64
N LEU A 194 -4.73 -24.23 -1.76
CA LEU A 194 -5.14 -23.53 -0.53
C LEU A 194 -5.86 -22.21 -0.83
N VAL A 195 -5.32 -21.39 -1.74
CA VAL A 195 -5.95 -20.12 -2.16
C VAL A 195 -7.34 -20.37 -2.73
N ILE A 196 -7.46 -21.32 -3.69
CA ILE A 196 -8.72 -21.69 -4.31
C ILE A 196 -9.71 -22.22 -3.26
N ALA A 197 -9.26 -23.02 -2.29
CA ALA A 197 -10.15 -23.54 -1.24
C ALA A 197 -10.69 -22.43 -0.32
N ILE A 198 -9.83 -21.46 0.04
CA ILE A 198 -10.26 -20.30 0.84
C ILE A 198 -11.21 -19.43 0.02
N ASP A 199 -10.86 -19.08 -1.21
CA ASP A 199 -11.70 -18.25 -2.06
C ASP A 199 -13.03 -18.93 -2.39
N TYR A 200 -13.06 -20.25 -2.58
CA TYR A 200 -14.29 -21.03 -2.71
C TYR A 200 -15.20 -20.91 -1.48
N TYR A 201 -14.64 -20.83 -0.27
CA TYR A 201 -15.44 -20.65 0.94
C TYR A 201 -16.20 -19.31 0.93
N PHE A 202 -15.57 -18.24 0.45
CA PHE A 202 -16.17 -16.90 0.39
C PHE A 202 -17.05 -16.71 -0.85
N TYR A 203 -16.54 -17.04 -2.04
CA TYR A 203 -17.25 -16.85 -3.31
C TYR A 203 -18.32 -17.91 -3.61
N LYS A 204 -18.23 -19.12 -3.02
CA LYS A 204 -19.10 -20.29 -3.30
C LYS A 204 -18.98 -20.89 -4.71
N PHE A 205 -18.01 -20.46 -5.49
CA PHE A 205 -17.61 -21.10 -6.75
C PHE A 205 -16.08 -21.14 -6.87
N ILE A 206 -15.58 -21.96 -7.80
CA ILE A 206 -14.13 -22.08 -8.03
C ILE A 206 -13.67 -20.86 -8.82
N ALA A 207 -13.06 -19.90 -8.13
CA ALA A 207 -12.45 -18.72 -8.73
C ALA A 207 -10.93 -18.90 -8.88
N TYR A 208 -10.39 -18.59 -10.06
CA TYR A 208 -8.94 -18.52 -10.30
C TYR A 208 -8.48 -17.07 -10.22
N VAL A 209 -8.57 -16.48 -9.02
CA VAL A 209 -8.37 -15.03 -8.81
C VAL A 209 -7.06 -14.48 -9.43
N PRO A 210 -5.88 -15.13 -9.27
CA PRO A 210 -4.65 -14.64 -9.90
C PRO A 210 -4.68 -14.63 -11.43
N VAL A 211 -5.51 -15.50 -12.05
CA VAL A 211 -5.72 -15.52 -13.49
C VAL A 211 -6.69 -14.41 -13.89
N ASN A 212 -7.78 -14.23 -13.15
CA ASN A 212 -8.80 -13.20 -13.44
C ASN A 212 -8.20 -11.78 -13.42
N ILE A 213 -7.36 -11.47 -12.42
CA ILE A 213 -6.68 -10.17 -12.32
C ILE A 213 -5.71 -9.93 -13.49
N VAL A 214 -5.01 -10.96 -13.97
CA VAL A 214 -4.13 -10.84 -15.15
C VAL A 214 -4.97 -10.70 -16.41
N ALA A 215 -6.05 -11.46 -16.54
CA ALA A 215 -7.00 -11.35 -17.65
C ALA A 215 -7.54 -9.93 -17.78
N TYR A 216 -8.00 -9.33 -16.69
CA TYR A 216 -8.52 -7.97 -16.68
C TYR A 216 -7.45 -6.92 -17.04
N ASN A 217 -6.29 -6.96 -16.38
CA ASN A 217 -5.30 -5.90 -16.52
C ASN A 217 -4.45 -5.97 -17.79
N VAL A 218 -4.29 -7.16 -18.39
CA VAL A 218 -3.42 -7.38 -19.57
C VAL A 218 -4.23 -7.64 -20.83
N PHE A 219 -5.38 -8.30 -20.70
CA PHE A 219 -6.20 -8.74 -21.82
C PHE A 219 -7.61 -8.12 -21.80
N GLY A 220 -7.81 -7.07 -21.00
CA GLY A 220 -9.07 -6.32 -20.92
C GLY A 220 -9.49 -5.76 -22.27
N SER A 221 -10.81 -5.66 -22.47
CA SER A 221 -11.38 -5.11 -23.70
C SER A 221 -11.38 -3.57 -23.70
N ALA A 222 -11.84 -2.95 -24.80
CA ALA A 222 -11.87 -1.48 -24.89
C ALA A 222 -12.77 -0.88 -23.79
N GLY A 223 -12.22 0.05 -22.99
CA GLY A 223 -12.89 0.63 -21.84
C GLY A 223 -12.79 -0.21 -20.55
N GLU A 224 -11.89 -1.18 -20.52
CA GLU A 224 -11.51 -1.96 -19.34
C GLU A 224 -10.00 -1.87 -19.11
N GLY A 225 -9.54 -2.32 -17.95
CA GLY A 225 -8.13 -2.34 -17.59
C GLY A 225 -7.70 -1.07 -16.83
N PRO A 226 -6.40 -0.97 -16.50
CA PRO A 226 -5.92 0.02 -15.54
C PRO A 226 -5.99 1.47 -16.03
N ASP A 227 -5.94 1.70 -17.34
CA ASP A 227 -5.90 3.06 -17.92
C ASP A 227 -7.18 3.86 -17.69
N ILE A 228 -8.31 3.21 -17.40
CA ILE A 228 -9.59 3.89 -17.10
C ILE A 228 -9.57 4.65 -15.75
N PHE A 229 -8.56 4.39 -14.92
CA PHE A 229 -8.35 5.06 -13.63
C PHE A 229 -7.36 6.23 -13.73
N GLY A 230 -6.94 6.60 -14.95
CA GLY A 230 -6.03 7.70 -15.21
C GLY A 230 -4.66 7.23 -15.70
N THR A 231 -3.91 8.14 -16.31
CA THR A 231 -2.57 7.87 -16.85
C THR A 231 -1.61 8.99 -16.47
N GLU A 232 -0.33 8.65 -16.39
CA GLU A 232 0.73 9.58 -15.96
C GLU A 232 1.92 9.51 -16.92
N PRO A 233 2.69 10.60 -17.08
CA PRO A 233 3.87 10.59 -17.95
C PRO A 233 4.95 9.66 -17.42
N TRP A 234 5.89 9.26 -18.29
CA TRP A 234 6.99 8.36 -17.92
C TRP A 234 7.85 8.90 -16.76
N THR A 235 7.88 10.23 -16.58
CA THR A 235 8.63 10.93 -15.52
C THR A 235 8.09 10.66 -14.12
N TYR A 236 6.85 10.18 -13.99
CA TYR A 236 6.23 9.89 -12.69
C TYR A 236 7.09 8.96 -11.83
N TYR A 237 7.55 7.83 -12.36
CA TYR A 237 8.34 6.87 -11.58
C TYR A 237 9.74 7.37 -11.19
N PRO A 238 10.56 7.95 -12.09
CA PRO A 238 11.81 8.57 -11.70
C PRO A 238 11.63 9.64 -10.60
N LEU A 239 10.63 10.52 -10.72
CA LEU A 239 10.38 11.56 -9.73
C LEU A 239 9.95 10.96 -8.38
N ASN A 240 9.03 9.98 -8.41
CA ASN A 240 8.61 9.25 -7.23
C ASN A 240 9.79 8.56 -6.52
N LEU A 241 10.62 7.82 -7.26
CA LEU A 241 11.75 7.08 -6.71
C LEU A 241 12.86 8.02 -6.18
N ILE A 242 13.06 9.18 -6.81
CA ILE A 242 13.96 10.22 -6.28
C ILE A 242 13.45 10.75 -4.94
N LEU A 243 12.15 10.99 -4.79
CA LEU A 243 11.57 11.45 -3.52
C LEU A 243 11.63 10.38 -2.42
N ASN A 244 11.61 9.10 -2.81
CA ASN A 244 11.55 7.97 -1.88
C ASN A 244 12.93 7.43 -1.45
N PHE A 245 13.92 7.52 -2.34
CA PHE A 245 15.27 6.95 -2.15
C PHE A 245 16.40 7.95 -2.35
N ASN A 246 16.15 9.18 -2.81
CA ASN A 246 17.15 10.25 -2.91
C ASN A 246 18.42 9.81 -3.66
N VAL A 247 19.60 9.98 -3.07
CA VAL A 247 20.88 9.49 -3.61
C VAL A 247 20.91 7.97 -3.83
N VAL A 248 20.17 7.19 -3.04
CA VAL A 248 20.11 5.72 -3.13
C VAL A 248 19.41 5.26 -4.41
N PHE A 249 18.47 6.05 -4.95
CA PHE A 249 17.90 5.78 -6.27
C PHE A 249 19.00 5.74 -7.35
N PHE A 250 19.83 6.79 -7.43
CA PHE A 250 20.90 6.87 -8.42
C PHE A 250 21.94 5.78 -8.23
N LEU A 251 22.35 5.52 -6.97
CA LEU A 251 23.30 4.44 -6.66
C LEU A 251 22.72 3.06 -7.02
N GLY A 252 21.44 2.84 -6.76
CA GLY A 252 20.74 1.58 -7.06
C GLY A 252 20.70 1.28 -8.56
N TYR A 253 20.25 2.24 -9.38
CA TYR A 253 20.22 2.05 -10.82
C TYR A 253 21.63 1.98 -11.44
N LEU A 254 22.58 2.77 -10.94
CA LEU A 254 23.98 2.63 -11.35
C LEU A 254 24.53 1.25 -11.02
N GLY A 255 24.25 0.73 -9.82
CA GLY A 255 24.65 -0.61 -9.40
C GLY A 255 24.07 -1.71 -10.29
N ALA A 256 22.79 -1.59 -10.64
CA ALA A 256 22.13 -2.55 -11.52
C ALA A 256 22.70 -2.54 -12.94
N MET A 257 23.11 -1.38 -13.46
CA MET A 257 23.71 -1.25 -14.79
C MET A 257 25.20 -1.63 -14.83
N ALA A 258 25.95 -1.37 -13.75
CA ALA A 258 27.40 -1.52 -13.71
C ALA A 258 27.88 -2.89 -13.19
N ASN A 259 26.97 -3.77 -12.80
CA ASN A 259 27.30 -5.07 -12.24
C ASN A 259 26.66 -6.20 -13.06
N PHE A 260 27.48 -7.12 -13.55
CA PHE A 260 27.03 -8.29 -14.33
C PHE A 260 27.20 -9.61 -13.57
N ASP A 261 27.86 -9.59 -12.40
CA ASP A 261 28.24 -10.80 -11.67
C ASP A 261 27.08 -11.39 -10.85
N THR A 262 26.11 -10.55 -10.47
CA THR A 262 24.94 -10.92 -9.66
C THR A 262 23.62 -10.63 -10.39
N PRO A 263 23.33 -11.31 -11.53
CA PRO A 263 22.15 -11.03 -12.33
C PRO A 263 20.83 -11.23 -11.56
N ALA A 264 20.81 -12.11 -10.55
CA ALA A 264 19.68 -12.30 -9.63
C ALA A 264 19.28 -11.04 -8.84
N LEU A 265 20.20 -10.10 -8.64
CA LEU A 265 19.97 -8.85 -7.90
C LEU A 265 19.74 -7.67 -8.85
N ASN A 266 20.41 -7.66 -9.99
CA ASN A 266 20.50 -6.48 -10.85
C ASN A 266 19.41 -6.49 -11.93
N LEU A 267 19.18 -7.64 -12.58
CA LEU A 267 18.24 -7.76 -13.68
C LEU A 267 16.77 -7.58 -13.26
N PRO A 268 16.30 -8.03 -12.08
CA PRO A 268 14.91 -7.78 -11.67
C PRO A 268 14.56 -6.30 -11.63
N LEU A 269 15.47 -5.44 -11.14
CA LEU A 269 15.25 -3.99 -11.09
C LEU A 269 15.09 -3.40 -12.50
N VAL A 270 15.97 -3.79 -13.43
CA VAL A 270 15.93 -3.31 -14.82
C VAL A 270 14.69 -3.84 -15.54
N LEU A 271 14.39 -5.13 -15.39
CA LEU A 271 13.26 -5.79 -16.03
C LEU A 271 11.93 -5.18 -15.60
N TRP A 272 11.73 -5.01 -14.30
CA TRP A 272 10.53 -4.40 -13.74
C TRP A 272 10.34 -2.97 -14.22
N SER A 273 11.40 -2.16 -14.15
CA SER A 273 11.38 -0.77 -14.61
C SER A 273 11.03 -0.70 -16.10
N ALA A 274 11.62 -1.57 -16.93
CA ALA A 274 11.34 -1.62 -18.36
C ALA A 274 9.89 -1.97 -18.72
N ILE A 275 9.21 -2.77 -17.88
CA ILE A 275 7.80 -3.14 -18.05
C ILE A 275 6.89 -2.00 -17.59
N PHE A 276 7.04 -1.55 -16.35
CA PHE A 276 6.11 -0.60 -15.73
C PHE A 276 6.28 0.82 -16.22
N PHE A 277 7.49 1.27 -16.60
CA PHE A 277 7.68 2.63 -17.11
C PHE A 277 7.01 2.81 -18.49
N LYS A 278 6.77 1.72 -19.22
CA LYS A 278 6.05 1.73 -20.50
C LYS A 278 4.53 1.71 -20.35
N GLN A 279 4.00 1.31 -19.19
CA GLN A 279 2.55 1.30 -18.98
C GLN A 279 2.03 2.74 -18.86
N PRO A 280 0.92 3.12 -19.51
CA PRO A 280 0.35 4.46 -19.40
C PRO A 280 -0.12 4.76 -17.97
N HIS A 281 -0.93 3.87 -17.40
CA HIS A 281 -1.33 3.92 -16.01
C HIS A 281 -0.15 3.67 -15.06
N LYS A 282 -0.06 4.49 -14.00
CA LYS A 282 1.04 4.43 -13.03
C LYS A 282 0.52 4.72 -11.64
N GLU A 283 1.01 3.93 -10.70
CA GLU A 283 0.79 4.13 -9.27
C GLU A 283 2.07 3.83 -8.50
N GLU A 284 2.32 4.59 -7.44
CA GLU A 284 3.47 4.42 -6.55
C GLU A 284 3.62 2.99 -6.03
N ARG A 285 2.51 2.35 -5.64
CA ARG A 285 2.52 0.98 -5.09
C ARG A 285 3.01 -0.09 -6.07
N PHE A 286 3.00 0.16 -7.38
CA PHE A 286 3.56 -0.77 -8.37
C PHE A 286 5.09 -0.84 -8.26
N MET A 287 5.74 0.12 -7.61
CA MET A 287 7.19 0.10 -7.41
C MET A 287 7.61 -0.61 -6.12
N TYR A 288 6.71 -0.89 -5.18
CA TYR A 288 7.06 -1.53 -3.91
C TYR A 288 7.86 -2.84 -4.10
N PRO A 289 7.49 -3.76 -5.02
CA PRO A 289 8.23 -5.01 -5.19
C PRO A 289 9.72 -4.84 -5.53
N ILE A 290 10.13 -3.67 -6.04
CA ILE A 290 11.53 -3.40 -6.40
C ILE A 290 12.33 -2.56 -5.42
N TYR A 291 11.71 -2.02 -4.38
CA TYR A 291 12.42 -1.22 -3.37
C TYR A 291 13.62 -1.96 -2.73
N PRO A 292 13.54 -3.26 -2.40
CA PRO A 292 14.67 -4.02 -1.87
C PRO A 292 15.83 -4.12 -2.88
N PHE A 293 15.51 -4.24 -4.18
CA PHE A 293 16.53 -4.27 -5.23
C PHE A 293 17.23 -2.92 -5.37
N ILE A 294 16.54 -1.79 -5.22
CA ILE A 294 17.16 -0.46 -5.27
C ILE A 294 18.23 -0.34 -4.17
N CYS A 295 17.86 -0.63 -2.92
CA CYS A 295 18.78 -0.59 -1.78
C CYS A 295 19.93 -1.58 -1.94
N ALA A 296 19.65 -2.81 -2.37
CA ALA A 296 20.68 -3.84 -2.51
C ALA A 296 21.64 -3.59 -3.68
N ASN A 297 21.18 -2.99 -4.78
CA ASN A 297 22.07 -2.58 -5.86
C ASN A 297 22.92 -1.36 -5.48
N ALA A 298 22.39 -0.44 -4.66
CA ALA A 298 23.16 0.69 -4.15
C ALA A 298 24.35 0.23 -3.30
N LEU A 299 24.18 -0.84 -2.51
CA LEU A 299 25.26 -1.49 -1.75
C LEU A 299 26.45 -1.80 -2.66
N ILE A 300 26.23 -2.38 -3.85
CA ILE A 300 27.32 -2.80 -4.76
C ILE A 300 28.20 -1.61 -5.16
N VAL A 301 27.59 -0.47 -5.48
CA VAL A 301 28.32 0.75 -5.84
C VAL A 301 29.08 1.28 -4.63
N VAL A 302 28.45 1.33 -3.46
CA VAL A 302 29.07 1.79 -2.21
C VAL A 302 30.25 0.90 -1.83
N ASP A 303 30.12 -0.42 -1.91
CA ASP A 303 31.19 -1.38 -1.62
C ASP A 303 32.40 -1.14 -2.52
N LYS A 304 32.16 -0.99 -3.83
CA LYS A 304 33.22 -0.65 -4.80
C LYS A 304 33.89 0.68 -4.44
N ILE A 305 33.13 1.76 -4.19
CA ILE A 305 33.70 3.06 -3.81
C ILE A 305 34.56 2.95 -2.55
N LEU A 306 34.03 2.34 -1.49
CA LEU A 306 34.72 2.23 -0.21
C LEU A 306 35.96 1.32 -0.28
N ALA A 307 35.95 0.30 -1.15
CA ALA A 307 37.09 -0.57 -1.39
C ALA A 307 38.29 0.16 -2.03
N HIS A 308 38.04 1.21 -2.83
CA HIS A 308 39.11 2.05 -3.42
C HIS A 308 39.71 3.05 -2.41
N LEU A 309 39.08 3.26 -1.26
CA LEU A 309 39.57 4.17 -0.21
C LEU A 309 40.49 3.43 0.76
N THR A 310 41.81 3.57 0.55
CA THR A 310 42.84 2.91 1.38
C THR A 310 42.94 3.50 2.79
N ALA A 311 42.69 4.80 2.95
CA ALA A 311 42.74 5.47 4.24
C ALA A 311 41.46 5.19 5.05
N THR A 312 41.57 4.40 6.12
CA THR A 312 40.44 4.02 6.99
C THR A 312 39.62 5.21 7.51
N ARG A 313 40.29 6.32 7.88
CA ARG A 313 39.59 7.53 8.34
C ARG A 313 38.73 8.16 7.24
N LEU A 314 39.26 8.24 6.02
CA LEU A 314 38.53 8.77 4.88
C LEU A 314 37.36 7.85 4.48
N ARG A 315 37.60 6.54 4.44
CA ARG A 315 36.56 5.54 4.16
C ARG A 315 35.40 5.65 5.14
N ASN A 316 35.69 5.71 6.44
CA ASN A 316 34.65 5.83 7.47
C ASN A 316 33.94 7.19 7.37
N PHE A 317 34.67 8.28 7.12
CA PHE A 317 34.08 9.60 6.92
C PHE A 317 33.11 9.63 5.72
N VAL A 318 33.51 9.09 4.57
CA VAL A 318 32.65 9.02 3.37
C VAL A 318 31.41 8.16 3.62
N ALA A 319 31.58 7.00 4.25
CA ALA A 319 30.46 6.12 4.62
C ALA A 319 29.47 6.83 5.57
N SER A 320 29.97 7.44 6.64
CA SER A 320 29.15 8.18 7.60
C SER A 320 28.46 9.37 6.96
N ALA A 321 29.17 10.17 6.15
CA ALA A 321 28.59 11.32 5.46
C ALA A 321 27.45 10.90 4.53
N LEU A 322 27.64 9.85 3.73
CA LEU A 322 26.62 9.32 2.82
C LEU A 322 25.37 8.87 3.59
N VAL A 323 25.54 8.10 4.66
CA VAL A 323 24.44 7.61 5.50
C VAL A 323 23.73 8.76 6.20
N THR A 324 24.47 9.72 6.77
CA THR A 324 23.87 10.86 7.48
C THR A 324 23.06 11.74 6.53
N VAL A 325 23.58 12.06 5.34
CA VAL A 325 22.84 12.86 4.34
C VAL A 325 21.57 12.12 3.92
N PHE A 326 21.68 10.84 3.58
CA PHE A 326 20.51 10.03 3.20
C PHE A 326 19.47 9.98 4.32
N MET A 327 19.89 9.66 5.55
CA MET A 327 19.01 9.54 6.70
C MET A 327 18.29 10.85 6.98
N VAL A 328 18.99 11.98 6.98
CA VAL A 328 18.38 13.30 7.24
C VAL A 328 17.32 13.61 6.19
N VAL A 329 17.63 13.47 4.90
CA VAL A 329 16.66 13.77 3.83
C VAL A 329 15.46 12.84 3.90
N SER A 330 15.67 11.53 4.06
CA SER A 330 14.58 10.55 4.12
C SER A 330 13.70 10.71 5.36
N VAL A 331 14.29 10.98 6.53
CA VAL A 331 13.52 11.24 7.76
C VAL A 331 12.71 12.53 7.63
N LEU A 332 13.30 13.62 7.13
CA LEU A 332 12.57 14.86 6.90
C LEU A 332 11.44 14.67 5.88
N ARG A 333 11.64 13.86 4.84
CA ARG A 333 10.58 13.51 3.89
C ARG A 333 9.47 12.69 4.55
N THR A 334 9.80 11.68 5.33
CA THR A 334 8.80 10.87 6.05
C THR A 334 8.00 11.72 7.05
N LEU A 335 8.68 12.59 7.81
CA LEU A 335 8.01 13.56 8.69
C LEU A 335 7.11 14.51 7.91
N ASN A 336 7.52 14.95 6.72
CA ASN A 336 6.69 15.81 5.86
C ASN A 336 5.41 15.12 5.41
N LEU A 337 5.48 13.84 5.02
CA LEU A 337 4.30 13.05 4.65
C LEU A 337 3.33 12.92 5.83
N VAL A 338 3.85 12.69 7.04
CA VAL A 338 3.03 12.63 8.25
C VAL A 338 2.45 14.01 8.61
N ASP A 339 3.25 15.08 8.60
CA ASP A 339 2.80 16.43 8.95
C ASP A 339 1.64 16.93 8.07
N LYS A 340 1.65 16.55 6.78
CA LYS A 340 0.77 17.15 5.78
C LYS A 340 -0.43 16.32 5.35
N TYR A 341 -0.36 15.00 5.52
CA TYR A 341 -1.37 14.07 5.01
C TYR A 341 -1.99 13.21 6.13
N LEU A 342 -1.69 13.50 7.40
CA LEU A 342 -2.26 12.76 8.54
C LEU A 342 -3.70 13.19 8.88
N ALA A 343 -4.19 14.29 8.32
CA ALA A 343 -5.51 14.85 8.63
C ALA A 343 -6.64 13.81 8.57
N PRO A 344 -6.76 12.93 7.55
CA PRO A 344 -7.86 11.98 7.50
C PRO A 344 -7.86 10.98 8.66
N LEU A 345 -6.70 10.43 9.04
CA LEU A 345 -6.60 9.51 10.18
C LEU A 345 -6.97 10.19 11.50
N LYS A 346 -6.63 11.47 11.68
CA LYS A 346 -6.99 12.21 12.91
C LYS A 346 -8.46 12.60 12.94
N VAL A 347 -8.99 13.10 11.83
CA VAL A 347 -10.37 13.58 11.72
C VAL A 347 -11.35 12.42 11.89
N PHE A 348 -11.10 11.26 11.29
CA PHE A 348 -11.95 10.09 11.52
C PHE A 348 -11.79 9.49 12.93
N ASN A 349 -10.66 9.70 13.61
CA ASN A 349 -10.49 9.28 15.00
C ASN A 349 -11.39 10.06 15.99
N TYR A 350 -11.99 11.17 15.56
CA TYR A 350 -13.03 11.88 16.32
C TYR A 350 -14.20 10.97 16.71
N PHE A 351 -14.63 10.07 15.81
CA PHE A 351 -15.79 9.23 16.03
C PHE A 351 -15.57 8.21 17.15
N GLU A 352 -14.38 7.62 17.24
CA GLU A 352 -14.01 6.72 18.34
C GLU A 352 -13.88 7.46 19.69
N GLN A 353 -13.42 8.71 19.67
CA GLN A 353 -13.23 9.50 20.90
C GLN A 353 -14.53 10.06 21.47
N THR A 354 -15.48 10.39 20.59
CA THR A 354 -16.69 11.15 20.96
C THR A 354 -17.94 10.28 21.04
N SER A 355 -17.88 9.01 20.60
CA SER A 355 -18.98 8.07 20.79
C SER A 355 -19.16 7.74 22.27
N THR A 356 -20.04 8.50 22.95
CA THR A 356 -20.42 8.30 24.36
C THR A 356 -21.39 7.13 24.55
N ASP A 357 -22.15 6.78 23.51
CA ASP A 357 -23.16 5.72 23.56
C ASP A 357 -22.75 4.52 22.72
N LYS A 358 -22.13 3.53 23.38
CA LYS A 358 -22.09 2.14 22.89
C LYS A 358 -23.46 1.45 23.01
N GLN A 359 -24.54 2.19 23.33
CA GLN A 359 -25.84 1.65 23.69
C GLN A 359 -27.01 2.10 22.80
N ASP A 360 -26.82 3.10 21.92
CA ASP A 360 -27.88 3.47 20.97
C ASP A 360 -27.83 2.55 19.73
N ALA A 361 -28.93 1.83 19.51
CA ALA A 361 -29.08 0.88 18.41
C ALA A 361 -29.33 1.55 17.04
N SER A 362 -29.43 2.88 17.00
CA SER A 362 -29.65 3.64 15.78
C SER A 362 -28.37 3.70 14.93
N ILE A 363 -28.55 3.49 13.63
CA ILE A 363 -27.47 3.63 12.65
C ILE A 363 -27.18 5.12 12.46
N VAL A 364 -25.91 5.49 12.54
CA VAL A 364 -25.42 6.85 12.29
C VAL A 364 -24.68 6.87 10.95
N ASN A 365 -25.10 7.75 10.04
CA ASN A 365 -24.50 7.86 8.71
C ASN A 365 -23.39 8.93 8.70
N VAL A 366 -22.17 8.49 8.40
CA VAL A 366 -21.02 9.35 8.15
C VAL A 366 -20.81 9.45 6.65
N CYS A 367 -21.19 10.59 6.07
CA CYS A 367 -21.12 10.82 4.64
C CYS A 367 -19.78 11.43 4.22
N VAL A 368 -19.33 11.04 3.03
CA VAL A 368 -18.24 11.67 2.29
C VAL A 368 -18.70 11.98 0.87
N GLY A 369 -18.21 13.07 0.30
CA GLY A 369 -18.50 13.47 -1.09
C GLY A 369 -17.26 13.36 -1.96
N ARG A 370 -16.78 14.51 -2.45
CA ARG A 370 -15.57 14.62 -3.29
C ARG A 370 -14.31 14.03 -2.64
N GLU A 371 -14.24 14.05 -1.31
CA GLU A 371 -13.11 13.55 -0.51
C GLU A 371 -13.20 12.06 -0.16
N TRP A 372 -14.03 11.27 -0.86
CA TRP A 372 -14.24 9.86 -0.55
C TRP A 372 -12.94 9.04 -0.49
N TYR A 373 -11.94 9.38 -1.31
CA TYR A 373 -10.66 8.69 -1.40
C TYR A 373 -9.73 8.96 -0.20
N HIS A 374 -10.05 9.94 0.65
CA HIS A 374 -9.36 10.19 1.91
C HIS A 374 -9.95 9.40 3.09
N PHE A 375 -11.05 8.67 2.91
CA PHE A 375 -11.58 7.81 3.96
C PHE A 375 -10.55 6.73 4.35
N PRO A 376 -10.13 6.63 5.63
CA PRO A 376 -9.09 5.70 6.01
C PRO A 376 -9.60 4.26 6.04
N THR A 377 -10.58 3.97 6.90
CA THR A 377 -11.26 2.68 7.04
C THR A 377 -12.33 2.77 8.12
N SER A 378 -13.35 1.92 8.02
CA SER A 378 -14.39 1.67 9.00
C SER A 378 -13.84 1.21 10.36
N MET A 379 -12.56 0.83 10.47
CA MET A 379 -11.91 0.64 11.79
C MET A 379 -11.91 1.92 12.66
N PHE A 380 -12.04 3.11 12.05
CA PHE A 380 -12.17 4.39 12.76
C PHE A 380 -13.63 4.78 13.07
N LEU A 381 -14.59 3.94 12.68
CA LEU A 381 -16.01 4.14 12.94
C LEU A 381 -16.50 3.17 14.02
N PRO A 382 -17.33 3.61 14.98
CA PRO A 382 -18.03 2.72 15.90
C PRO A 382 -18.95 1.70 15.18
N ASP A 383 -19.35 0.64 15.87
CA ASP A 383 -20.10 -0.47 15.26
C ASP A 383 -21.49 -0.08 14.72
N ASN A 384 -22.10 1.01 15.19
CA ASN A 384 -23.37 1.54 14.68
C ASN A 384 -23.19 2.67 13.64
N TYR A 385 -21.95 3.03 13.27
CA TYR A 385 -21.67 4.08 12.29
C TYR A 385 -21.44 3.45 10.91
N ARG A 386 -22.00 4.05 9.86
CA ARG A 386 -21.86 3.58 8.48
C ARG A 386 -21.32 4.69 7.58
N LEU A 387 -20.25 4.38 6.84
CA LEU A 387 -19.79 5.23 5.76
C LEU A 387 -20.88 5.28 4.67
N ARG A 388 -21.22 6.48 4.22
CA ARG A 388 -22.12 6.72 3.09
C ARG A 388 -21.46 7.65 2.09
N PHE A 389 -21.83 7.53 0.82
CA PHE A 389 -21.35 8.45 -0.21
C PHE A 389 -22.46 9.42 -0.56
N ALA A 390 -22.19 10.71 -0.45
CA ALA A 390 -23.08 11.72 -1.00
C ALA A 390 -22.69 12.00 -2.45
N LYS A 391 -23.67 12.35 -3.27
CA LYS A 391 -23.40 12.74 -4.67
C LYS A 391 -22.42 13.91 -4.71
N SER A 392 -21.42 13.85 -5.59
CA SER A 392 -20.40 14.88 -5.77
C SER A 392 -20.03 14.98 -7.25
N GLY A 393 -18.98 15.74 -7.60
CA GLY A 393 -18.41 15.77 -8.94
C GLY A 393 -17.82 14.43 -9.43
N PHE A 394 -17.65 13.43 -8.57
CA PHE A 394 -17.15 12.12 -8.97
C PHE A 394 -18.21 11.29 -9.71
N ASP A 395 -17.87 10.84 -10.92
CA ASP A 395 -18.72 10.07 -11.84
C ASP A 395 -18.17 8.65 -12.11
N GLY A 396 -17.27 8.18 -11.25
CA GLY A 396 -16.81 6.79 -11.24
C GLY A 396 -17.68 5.87 -10.39
N LEU A 397 -17.36 4.58 -10.39
CA LEU A 397 -18.03 3.60 -9.55
C LEU A 397 -17.49 3.66 -8.12
N LEU A 398 -18.37 3.94 -7.16
CA LEU A 398 -18.04 3.92 -5.73
C LEU A 398 -18.27 2.53 -5.11
N PRO A 399 -17.53 2.17 -4.03
CA PRO A 399 -17.75 0.93 -3.29
C PRO A 399 -19.18 0.83 -2.72
N ARG A 400 -19.71 -0.39 -2.61
CA ARG A 400 -21.01 -0.68 -1.98
C ARG A 400 -20.85 -1.21 -0.56
N ASP A 401 -21.95 -1.25 0.18
CA ASP A 401 -21.97 -1.98 1.45
C ASP A 401 -22.08 -3.49 1.19
N PHE A 402 -21.29 -4.27 1.93
CA PHE A 402 -21.60 -5.67 2.10
C PHE A 402 -22.98 -5.83 2.76
N ASN A 403 -23.74 -6.84 2.34
CA ASN A 403 -25.09 -7.04 2.86
C ASN A 403 -25.09 -7.64 4.29
N GLU A 404 -25.26 -6.77 5.28
CA GLU A 404 -25.28 -7.11 6.71
C GLU A 404 -26.48 -7.99 7.12
N THR A 405 -27.57 -8.00 6.33
CA THR A 405 -28.81 -8.72 6.68
C THR A 405 -28.71 -10.24 6.50
N LEU A 406 -27.68 -10.73 5.80
CA LEU A 406 -27.53 -12.14 5.43
C LEU A 406 -27.01 -13.03 6.57
N GLY A 407 -26.75 -12.46 7.76
CA GLY A 407 -26.49 -13.19 9.01
C GLY A 407 -25.17 -13.99 9.07
N SER A 408 -24.39 -14.05 7.99
CA SER A 408 -23.05 -14.65 7.98
C SER A 408 -22.13 -13.96 6.98
N VAL A 409 -20.85 -13.84 7.32
CA VAL A 409 -19.81 -13.27 6.44
C VAL A 409 -19.73 -14.02 5.11
N SER A 410 -19.87 -15.35 5.15
CA SER A 410 -19.82 -16.16 3.94
C SER A 410 -21.01 -15.90 3.01
N ALA A 411 -22.20 -15.63 3.55
CA ALA A 411 -23.34 -15.22 2.72
C ALA A 411 -23.16 -13.80 2.16
N ALA A 412 -22.63 -12.88 2.96
CA ALA A 412 -22.34 -11.51 2.53
C ALA A 412 -21.31 -11.46 1.38
N THR A 413 -20.23 -12.23 1.48
CA THR A 413 -19.15 -12.27 0.47
C THR A 413 -19.52 -13.00 -0.83
N SER A 414 -20.53 -13.88 -0.79
CA SER A 414 -21.07 -14.57 -1.97
C SER A 414 -22.28 -13.87 -2.59
N TYR A 415 -22.77 -12.80 -1.97
CA TYR A 415 -23.91 -12.05 -2.47
C TYR A 415 -23.52 -11.33 -3.76
N LEU A 416 -24.42 -11.32 -4.75
CA LEU A 416 -24.21 -10.59 -5.99
C LEU A 416 -24.85 -9.20 -5.87
N PRO A 417 -24.05 -8.13 -5.66
CA PRO A 417 -24.59 -6.77 -5.63
C PRO A 417 -25.12 -6.36 -7.01
N SER A 418 -26.19 -5.56 -7.04
CA SER A 418 -26.69 -4.98 -8.28
C SER A 418 -25.75 -3.88 -8.79
N ASP A 419 -25.80 -3.58 -10.09
CA ASP A 419 -25.17 -2.43 -10.74
C ASP A 419 -23.70 -2.18 -10.36
N MET A 420 -22.92 -3.26 -10.21
CA MET A 420 -21.45 -3.23 -10.25
C MET A 420 -20.99 -3.36 -11.71
N ASN A 421 -19.84 -2.80 -12.05
CA ASN A 421 -19.26 -2.94 -13.38
C ASN A 421 -17.73 -2.82 -13.35
N ASN A 422 -17.06 -3.48 -14.30
CA ASN A 422 -15.60 -3.46 -14.48
C ASN A 422 -15.09 -2.31 -15.35
N LYS A 423 -15.92 -1.29 -15.58
CA LYS A 423 -15.68 -0.14 -16.49
C LYS A 423 -15.67 1.21 -15.76
N ASN A 424 -15.68 1.19 -14.43
CA ASN A 424 -15.72 2.38 -13.59
C ASN A 424 -16.89 3.33 -13.90
N GLN A 425 -18.05 2.79 -14.31
CA GLN A 425 -19.23 3.61 -14.62
C GLN A 425 -20.00 3.93 -13.34
N PHE A 426 -20.36 5.21 -13.17
CA PHE A 426 -21.21 5.68 -12.06
C PHE A 426 -22.49 4.84 -11.90
N SER A 427 -22.87 4.62 -10.64
CA SER A 427 -24.16 4.04 -10.27
C SER A 427 -24.85 4.90 -9.22
N SER A 428 -26.07 5.35 -9.49
CA SER A 428 -26.81 6.21 -8.55
C SER A 428 -27.20 5.52 -7.25
N SER A 429 -27.19 4.19 -7.22
CA SER A 429 -27.51 3.40 -6.01
C SER A 429 -26.36 3.29 -5.01
N THR A 430 -25.16 3.79 -5.34
CA THR A 430 -24.02 3.85 -4.41
C THR A 430 -23.99 5.14 -3.59
N VAL A 431 -24.85 6.11 -3.93
CA VAL A 431 -24.94 7.41 -3.27
C VAL A 431 -26.27 7.58 -2.54
N VAL A 432 -26.26 8.36 -1.47
CA VAL A 432 -27.44 8.76 -0.68
C VAL A 432 -27.70 10.26 -0.81
N ASP A 433 -28.90 10.68 -0.46
CA ASP A 433 -29.21 12.10 -0.32
C ASP A 433 -28.54 12.68 0.94
N ILE A 434 -28.15 13.95 0.88
CA ILE A 434 -27.47 14.62 2.00
C ILE A 434 -28.37 14.73 3.25
N SER A 435 -29.68 14.67 3.08
CA SER A 435 -30.65 14.64 4.17
C SER A 435 -30.62 13.34 5.00
N GLU A 436 -29.96 12.29 4.51
CA GLU A 436 -29.75 11.03 5.25
C GLU A 436 -28.47 11.03 6.10
N CYS A 437 -27.64 12.07 5.97
CA CYS A 437 -26.35 12.18 6.64
C CYS A 437 -26.49 12.80 8.03
N ASP A 438 -25.88 12.17 9.04
CA ASP A 438 -25.74 12.74 10.39
C ASP A 438 -24.42 13.51 10.54
N TYR A 439 -23.39 13.00 9.89
CA TYR A 439 -22.09 13.63 9.76
C TYR A 439 -21.67 13.72 8.30
N PHE A 440 -20.87 14.72 7.96
CA PHE A 440 -20.28 14.90 6.65
C PHE A 440 -18.79 15.22 6.81
N VAL A 441 -17.92 14.54 6.09
CA VAL A 441 -16.47 14.79 6.15
C VAL A 441 -15.99 15.33 4.80
N ASP A 442 -15.39 16.52 4.84
CA ASP A 442 -14.94 17.25 3.65
C ASP A 442 -13.82 18.26 3.98
N ASN A 443 -13.23 18.89 2.97
CA ASN A 443 -12.37 20.06 3.13
C ASN A 443 -13.03 21.36 2.64
N ASP A 444 -12.44 22.50 3.00
CA ASP A 444 -12.87 23.84 2.57
C ASP A 444 -12.21 24.32 1.25
N GLY A 445 -11.64 23.39 0.47
CA GLY A 445 -10.97 23.65 -0.81
C GLY A 445 -11.93 23.90 -1.99
N PRO A 446 -11.38 24.20 -3.18
CA PRO A 446 -12.14 24.60 -4.38
C PRO A 446 -13.21 23.59 -4.79
N LEU A 447 -14.42 24.04 -5.10
CA LEU A 447 -15.59 23.19 -5.41
C LEU A 447 -15.83 23.06 -6.91
N SER A 448 -16.30 21.89 -7.32
CA SER A 448 -16.96 21.68 -8.62
C SER A 448 -18.46 22.01 -8.53
N PRO A 449 -19.15 22.27 -9.66
CA PRO A 449 -20.59 22.62 -9.65
C PRO A 449 -21.53 21.59 -9.02
N HIS A 450 -21.06 20.36 -8.85
CA HIS A 450 -21.82 19.24 -8.28
C HIS A 450 -21.44 18.92 -6.83
N ASP A 451 -20.53 19.68 -6.23
CA ASP A 451 -20.09 19.48 -4.86
C ASP A 451 -20.94 20.28 -3.88
N TYR A 452 -21.11 19.73 -2.67
CA TYR A 452 -21.75 20.42 -1.57
C TYR A 452 -20.74 21.31 -0.83
N PHE A 453 -21.16 22.50 -0.41
CA PHE A 453 -20.36 23.35 0.49
C PHE A 453 -21.11 23.61 1.78
N LEU A 454 -20.84 22.78 2.78
CA LEU A 454 -21.60 22.75 4.03
C LEU A 454 -20.99 23.62 5.13
N PHE A 455 -19.77 24.13 4.95
CA PHE A 455 -19.07 24.93 5.96
C PHE A 455 -19.80 26.23 6.34
N ASN A 456 -20.61 26.76 5.43
CA ASN A 456 -21.44 27.96 5.65
C ASN A 456 -22.93 27.64 5.82
N ASP A 457 -23.31 26.36 5.81
CA ASP A 457 -24.71 25.96 5.96
C ASP A 457 -25.10 25.99 7.45
N PRO A 458 -26.14 26.73 7.86
CA PRO A 458 -26.55 26.82 9.26
C PRO A 458 -27.01 25.48 9.86
N GLN A 459 -27.34 24.48 9.03
CA GLN A 459 -27.70 23.12 9.47
C GLN A 459 -26.48 22.28 9.85
N TRP A 460 -25.27 22.72 9.53
CA TRP A 460 -24.04 21.96 9.74
C TRP A 460 -23.07 22.75 10.60
N GLU A 461 -22.35 22.06 11.48
CA GLU A 461 -21.31 22.65 12.31
C GLU A 461 -20.01 21.86 12.25
N PRO A 462 -18.86 22.50 12.00
CA PRO A 462 -17.57 21.84 12.10
C PRO A 462 -17.28 21.45 13.56
N VAL A 463 -17.12 20.16 13.84
CA VAL A 463 -16.88 19.63 15.20
C VAL A 463 -15.45 19.16 15.43
N ALA A 464 -14.72 18.82 14.37
CA ALA A 464 -13.31 18.48 14.42
C ALA A 464 -12.64 18.82 13.09
N CYS A 465 -11.49 19.49 13.13
CA CYS A 465 -10.77 19.95 11.94
C CYS A 465 -9.26 19.76 12.07
N GLU A 466 -8.63 19.35 10.98
CA GLU A 466 -7.18 19.25 10.85
C GLU A 466 -6.72 19.86 9.52
N LYS A 467 -5.45 20.26 9.45
CA LYS A 467 -4.88 20.86 8.23
C LYS A 467 -4.46 19.77 7.25
N LEU A 468 -4.93 19.88 6.01
CA LEU A 468 -4.52 19.05 4.88
C LEU A 468 -3.84 19.95 3.84
N ILE A 469 -2.70 19.53 3.28
CA ILE A 469 -1.99 20.34 2.28
C ILE A 469 -2.84 20.55 1.02
N ASN A 470 -2.81 21.76 0.46
CA ASN A 470 -3.36 22.04 -0.87
C ASN A 470 -2.42 21.48 -1.96
N PRO A 471 -2.83 20.45 -2.72
CA PRO A 471 -1.99 19.86 -3.77
C PRO A 471 -1.80 20.80 -4.96
N ASP A 472 -2.80 21.65 -5.26
CA ASP A 472 -2.88 22.46 -6.48
C ASP A 472 -2.14 23.81 -6.40
N GLN A 473 -1.47 24.06 -5.29
CA GLN A 473 -0.66 25.26 -5.15
C GLN A 473 0.44 25.28 -6.23
N GLU A 474 0.48 26.30 -7.10
CA GLU A 474 1.45 26.38 -8.20
C GLU A 474 2.92 26.51 -7.71
N ARG A 475 3.13 27.11 -6.54
CA ARG A 475 4.47 27.36 -6.01
C ARG A 475 5.15 26.06 -5.57
N LEU A 476 6.28 25.74 -6.20
CA LEU A 476 7.16 24.64 -5.82
C LEU A 476 8.17 25.10 -4.76
N THR A 477 7.87 24.83 -3.50
CA THR A 477 8.74 25.18 -2.37
C THR A 477 9.42 23.93 -1.78
N LEU A 478 10.58 24.12 -1.15
CA LEU A 478 11.30 23.02 -0.50
C LEU A 478 10.44 22.37 0.60
N SER A 479 9.62 23.16 1.29
CA SER A 479 8.67 22.68 2.27
C SER A 479 7.76 21.62 1.69
N LYS A 480 7.29 21.69 0.43
CA LYS A 480 6.46 20.63 -0.17
C LYS A 480 7.11 19.25 -0.15
N PHE A 481 8.43 19.23 -0.29
CA PHE A 481 9.19 17.99 -0.41
C PHE A 481 9.70 17.48 0.93
N ILE A 482 10.22 18.34 1.81
CA ILE A 482 10.82 17.92 3.09
C ILE A 482 10.25 18.73 4.26
N TYR A 483 10.32 18.13 5.45
CA TYR A 483 9.84 18.78 6.66
C TYR A 483 10.75 19.94 7.01
N ILE A 484 10.16 21.13 7.13
CA ILE A 484 10.81 22.31 7.70
C ILE A 484 10.12 22.61 9.01
N HIS A 485 10.89 22.81 10.09
CA HIS A 485 10.32 23.15 11.40
C HIS A 485 9.54 24.48 11.29
N PRO A 486 8.37 24.63 11.93
CA PRO A 486 7.53 25.82 11.80
C PRO A 486 8.27 27.16 12.03
N SER A 487 9.25 27.19 12.94
CA SER A 487 10.06 28.39 13.21
C SER A 487 10.99 28.83 12.07
N LEU A 488 11.22 27.96 11.08
CA LEU A 488 12.07 28.20 9.92
C LEU A 488 11.26 28.33 8.62
N ARG A 489 9.93 28.15 8.67
CA ARG A 489 9.06 28.30 7.51
C ARG A 489 8.85 29.78 7.22
N LEU A 490 8.88 30.12 5.94
CA LEU A 490 8.45 31.44 5.50
C LEU A 490 6.92 31.50 5.51
N ASP A 491 6.35 32.67 5.78
CA ASP A 491 4.91 32.86 5.66
C ASP A 491 4.46 32.61 4.20
N GLY A 492 3.38 31.85 4.03
CA GLY A 492 2.85 31.48 2.69
C GLY A 492 3.71 30.46 1.93
N ASP A 493 4.52 29.65 2.61
CA ASP A 493 5.38 28.65 1.97
C ASP A 493 4.61 27.39 1.52
N VAL A 494 3.50 27.07 2.19
CA VAL A 494 2.60 25.95 1.87
C VAL A 494 1.16 26.35 2.22
N ASP A 495 0.24 26.14 1.29
CA ASP A 495 -1.19 26.39 1.51
C ASP A 495 -1.88 25.13 2.05
N TYR A 496 -2.89 25.32 2.89
CA TYR A 496 -3.62 24.24 3.55
C TYR A 496 -5.13 24.46 3.46
N PHE A 497 -5.87 23.37 3.36
CA PHE A 497 -7.30 23.30 3.59
C PHE A 497 -7.59 22.82 5.02
N ASN A 498 -8.74 23.19 5.55
CA ASN A 498 -9.30 22.59 6.75
C ASN A 498 -10.11 21.36 6.34
N PHE A 499 -9.60 20.17 6.67
CA PHE A 499 -10.30 18.90 6.53
C PHE A 499 -11.08 18.64 7.82
N CYS A 500 -12.41 18.55 7.75
CA CYS A 500 -13.26 18.61 8.93
C CYS A 500 -14.35 17.54 8.94
N VAL A 501 -14.73 17.11 10.14
CA VAL A 501 -16.04 16.52 10.42
C VAL A 501 -17.03 17.65 10.64
N LEU A 502 -18.11 17.64 9.86
CA LEU A 502 -19.28 18.48 10.02
C LEU A 502 -20.38 17.62 10.64
N LYS A 503 -20.98 18.08 11.74
CA LYS A 503 -22.13 17.45 12.38
C LYS A 503 -23.40 18.18 11.95
N ARG A 504 -24.45 17.43 11.65
CA ARG A 504 -25.76 18.02 11.40
C ARG A 504 -26.40 18.46 12.71
N ARG A 505 -26.87 19.71 12.75
CA ARG A 505 -27.60 20.26 13.88
C ARG A 505 -28.99 19.66 13.97
N THR A 506 -29.41 19.39 15.19
CA THR A 506 -30.79 19.03 15.48
C THR A 506 -31.70 20.25 15.24
N PRO A 507 -33.00 20.05 14.93
CA PRO A 507 -33.93 21.16 14.74
C PRO A 507 -34.01 22.12 15.94
N GLN A 508 -33.66 21.66 17.14
CA GLN A 508 -33.64 22.45 18.38
C GLN A 508 -32.43 23.39 18.48
N GLU A 509 -31.32 23.06 17.81
CA GLU A 509 -30.07 23.85 17.80
C GLU A 509 -30.07 24.94 16.71
N ILE A 510 -31.03 24.91 15.78
CA ILE A 510 -31.14 25.85 14.65
C ILE A 510 -32.04 27.06 14.99
N VAL A 511 -32.81 26.99 16.09
CA VAL A 511 -33.80 28.00 16.51
C VAL A 511 -33.17 29.17 17.26
#